data_AF-A0A0Q5HL57-F1
#
_entry.id   AF-A0A0Q5HL57-F1
#
_cell.length_a   1.000
_cell.length_b   1.000
_cell.length_c   1.000
_cell.angle_alpha   90.00
_cell.angle_beta   90.00
_cell.angle_gamma   90.00
#
_symmetry.space_group_name_H-M   'P 1'
#
loop_
_entity.id
_entity.type
_entity.pdbx_description
1 polymer ?
#
loop_
_entity_poly.entity_id
_entity_poly.type
_entity_poly.pdbx_seq_one_letter_code
_entity_poly.pdbx_strand_id
1 'polypeptide(L)'
;MASSGGAIVRLGKAVIEEARTKCRKLMEERSIAETGRKGTTITRIVEVGERCLTLRPPLRPSVPTLVEMGRLTYGDAFPAGQTIYNHYAAWANVWMSAYDDLVSVQAPKTRVVERHELEEFREGDRLDVGTAERLNLMNRRIRDQAAEIRTLRSFISSNIPAPDIDPKTPGTALLAQPDLDLDALRQWLAAVDDGSLRFTVDDLGVSVTRGAGPTPRIMPIRVLAVLRKVAGGR
;
A
#
# COMPACT_ATOMS: atom_id res chain seq x y z
N MET A 1 2.33 -31.26 -2.99
CA MET A 1 2.82 -30.13 -2.17
C MET A 1 4.11 -29.55 -2.76
N ALA A 2 4.07 -29.13 -4.02
CA ALA A 2 5.23 -28.56 -4.71
C ALA A 2 5.19 -27.02 -4.62
N SER A 3 6.29 -26.44 -4.13
CA SER A 3 6.83 -25.13 -4.54
C SER A 3 6.10 -23.82 -4.15
N SER A 4 5.68 -23.66 -2.88
CA SER A 4 5.39 -22.31 -2.35
C SER A 4 6.66 -21.42 -2.40
N GLY A 5 7.83 -21.99 -2.05
CA GLY A 5 9.11 -21.29 -2.12
C GLY A 5 9.52 -20.85 -3.53
N GLY A 6 9.22 -21.65 -4.56
CA GLY A 6 9.55 -21.29 -5.94
C GLY A 6 8.71 -20.12 -6.48
N ALA A 7 7.46 -20.00 -6.05
CA ALA A 7 6.60 -18.86 -6.41
C ALA A 7 7.10 -17.56 -5.77
N ILE A 8 7.48 -17.59 -4.49
CA ILE A 8 8.02 -16.43 -3.76
C ILE A 8 9.33 -15.95 -4.42
N VAL A 9 10.21 -16.87 -4.80
CA VAL A 9 11.48 -16.52 -5.49
C VAL A 9 11.20 -15.89 -6.86
N ARG A 10 10.22 -16.38 -7.63
CA ARG A 10 9.85 -15.79 -8.93
C ARG A 10 9.26 -14.38 -8.77
N LEU A 11 8.36 -14.20 -7.82
CA LEU A 11 7.76 -12.90 -7.52
C LEU A 11 8.82 -11.89 -7.04
N GLY A 12 9.76 -12.32 -6.19
CA GLY A 12 10.86 -11.47 -5.76
C GLY A 12 11.76 -11.01 -6.91
N LYS A 13 12.03 -11.88 -7.89
CA LYS A 13 12.75 -11.48 -9.13
C LYS A 13 11.94 -10.48 -9.96
N ALA A 14 10.64 -10.67 -10.08
CA ALA A 14 9.77 -9.76 -10.82
C ALA A 14 9.78 -8.35 -10.22
N VAL A 15 9.76 -8.23 -8.89
CA VAL A 15 9.85 -6.93 -8.19
C VAL A 15 11.17 -6.21 -8.50
N ILE A 16 12.28 -6.94 -8.52
CA ILE A 16 13.60 -6.36 -8.85
C ILE A 16 13.65 -5.89 -10.32
N GLU A 17 13.13 -6.68 -11.26
CA GLU A 17 13.08 -6.30 -12.68
C GLU A 17 12.15 -5.09 -12.93
N GLU A 18 11.04 -5.00 -12.21
CA GLU A 18 10.16 -3.85 -12.28
C GLU A 18 10.86 -2.58 -11.77
N ALA A 19 11.59 -2.68 -10.66
CA ALA A 19 12.39 -1.57 -10.13
C ALA A 19 13.48 -1.11 -11.10
N ARG A 20 14.18 -2.05 -11.76
CA ARG A 20 15.14 -1.75 -12.84
C ARG A 20 14.48 -1.01 -14.00
N THR A 21 13.32 -1.49 -14.43
CA THR A 21 12.56 -0.87 -15.53
C THR A 21 12.11 0.55 -15.18
N LYS A 22 11.63 0.78 -13.95
CA LYS A 22 11.29 2.12 -13.43
C LYS A 22 12.50 3.05 -13.42
N CYS A 23 13.67 2.57 -12.97
CA CYS A 23 14.91 3.36 -12.97
C CYS A 23 15.34 3.76 -14.39
N ARG A 24 15.23 2.85 -15.37
CA ARG A 24 15.56 3.13 -16.79
C ARG A 24 14.63 4.19 -17.38
N LYS A 25 13.32 4.05 -17.18
CA LYS A 25 12.33 5.05 -17.61
C LYS A 25 12.63 6.44 -17.03
N LEU A 26 12.99 6.51 -15.75
CA LEU A 26 13.40 7.78 -15.12
C LEU A 26 14.66 8.41 -15.75
N MET A 27 15.59 7.58 -16.27
CA MET A 27 16.75 8.10 -17.00
C MET A 27 16.34 8.67 -18.36
N GLU A 28 15.46 7.97 -19.09
CA GLU A 28 14.92 8.41 -20.37
C GLU A 28 14.14 9.74 -20.24
N GLU A 29 13.22 9.82 -19.28
CA GLU A 29 12.41 11.01 -19.00
C GLU A 29 13.25 12.25 -18.67
N ARG A 30 14.40 12.06 -18.02
CA ARG A 30 15.32 13.14 -17.66
C ARG A 30 16.41 13.36 -18.70
N SER A 31 16.35 12.66 -19.83
CA SER A 31 17.34 12.69 -20.91
C SER A 31 18.78 12.49 -20.41
N ILE A 32 18.97 11.59 -19.44
CA ILE A 32 20.28 11.29 -18.86
C ILE A 32 20.89 10.13 -19.63
N ALA A 33 21.93 10.41 -20.41
CA ALA A 33 22.72 9.38 -21.06
C ALA A 33 23.42 8.47 -20.03
N GLU A 34 23.39 7.16 -20.25
CA GLU A 34 24.02 6.15 -19.38
C GLU A 34 25.54 6.34 -19.25
N THR A 35 26.20 6.76 -20.32
CA THR A 35 27.66 6.93 -20.39
C THR A 35 28.16 8.23 -19.76
N GLY A 36 27.28 9.17 -19.41
CA GLY A 36 27.66 10.42 -18.75
C GLY A 36 27.90 10.22 -17.25
N ARG A 37 28.63 11.14 -16.60
CA ARG A 37 28.90 11.11 -15.14
C ARG A 37 27.64 10.88 -14.30
N LYS A 38 26.53 11.53 -14.67
CA LYS A 38 25.22 11.35 -14.02
C LYS A 38 24.66 9.95 -14.25
N GLY A 39 24.73 9.45 -15.49
CA GLY A 39 24.32 8.08 -15.84
C GLY A 39 25.09 7.03 -15.05
N THR A 40 26.43 7.11 -15.05
CA THR A 40 27.28 6.19 -14.27
C THR A 40 26.95 6.22 -12.77
N THR A 41 26.66 7.40 -12.23
CA THR A 41 26.27 7.54 -10.81
C THR A 41 24.93 6.86 -10.55
N ILE A 42 23.95 7.01 -11.45
CA ILE A 42 22.66 6.34 -11.35
C ILE A 42 22.82 4.83 -11.45
N THR A 43 23.61 4.33 -12.41
CA THR A 43 23.90 2.88 -12.55
C THR A 43 24.46 2.30 -11.26
N ARG A 44 25.39 3.00 -10.60
CA ARG A 44 25.91 2.58 -9.28
C ARG A 44 24.83 2.54 -8.22
N ILE A 45 23.94 3.54 -8.15
CA ILE A 45 22.81 3.54 -7.20
C ILE A 45 21.88 2.35 -7.47
N VAL A 46 21.60 2.06 -8.75
CA VAL A 46 20.77 0.93 -9.18
C VAL A 46 21.40 -0.40 -8.75
N GLU A 47 22.69 -0.60 -9.00
CA GLU A 47 23.42 -1.81 -8.61
C GLU A 47 23.43 -2.01 -7.09
N VAL A 48 23.65 -0.95 -6.31
CA VAL A 48 23.62 -1.03 -4.84
C VAL A 48 22.22 -1.29 -4.31
N GLY A 49 21.19 -0.63 -4.88
CA GLY A 49 19.79 -0.83 -4.51
C GLY A 49 19.35 -2.28 -4.74
N GLU A 50 19.71 -2.85 -5.89
CA GLU A 50 19.48 -4.25 -6.19
C GLU A 50 20.21 -5.18 -5.22
N ARG A 51 21.48 -4.88 -4.93
CA ARG A 51 22.26 -5.66 -3.98
C ARG A 51 21.59 -5.70 -2.61
N CYS A 52 21.02 -4.60 -2.15
CA CYS A 52 20.28 -4.55 -0.88
C CYS A 52 19.09 -5.54 -0.87
N LEU A 53 18.37 -5.68 -1.98
CA LEU A 53 17.20 -6.57 -2.08
C LEU A 53 17.56 -8.05 -2.26
N THR A 54 18.74 -8.34 -2.81
CA THR A 54 19.21 -9.72 -3.03
C THR A 54 19.87 -10.36 -1.81
N LEU A 55 20.19 -9.56 -0.78
CA LEU A 55 20.67 -10.06 0.51
C LEU A 55 19.63 -10.94 1.23
N ARG A 56 20.12 -11.79 2.14
CA ARG A 56 19.29 -12.64 3.00
C ARG A 56 19.66 -12.40 4.48
N PRO A 57 18.84 -11.68 5.27
CA PRO A 57 17.57 -11.04 4.88
C PRO A 57 17.75 -9.84 3.94
N PRO A 58 16.73 -9.45 3.14
CA PRO A 58 16.77 -8.23 2.35
C PRO A 58 16.97 -7.01 3.25
N LEU A 59 17.80 -6.08 2.80
CA LEU A 59 18.10 -4.83 3.50
C LEU A 59 17.33 -3.68 2.86
N ARG A 60 16.73 -2.82 3.69
CA ARG A 60 15.98 -1.65 3.17
C ARG A 60 16.95 -0.63 2.56
N PRO A 61 16.81 -0.27 1.27
CA PRO A 61 17.75 0.62 0.58
C PRO A 61 17.48 2.10 0.89
N SER A 62 17.60 2.49 2.16
CA SER A 62 17.55 3.89 2.57
C SER A 62 18.78 4.65 2.07
N VAL A 63 18.72 5.99 1.95
CA VAL A 63 19.90 6.77 1.50
C VAL A 63 21.15 6.50 2.36
N PRO A 64 21.10 6.48 3.70
CA PRO A 64 22.25 6.08 4.52
C PRO A 64 22.79 4.69 4.16
N THR A 65 21.89 3.71 4.02
CA THR A 65 22.25 2.32 3.65
C THR A 65 22.89 2.23 2.27
N LEU A 66 22.34 2.95 1.28
CA LEU A 66 22.88 3.02 -0.06
C LEU A 66 24.29 3.64 -0.07
N VAL A 67 24.52 4.70 0.73
CA VAL A 67 25.84 5.33 0.85
C VAL A 67 26.84 4.39 1.51
N GLU A 68 26.44 3.72 2.58
CA GLU A 68 27.30 2.75 3.27
C GLU A 68 27.70 1.60 2.35
N MET A 69 26.71 0.93 1.74
CA MET A 69 26.94 -0.17 0.80
C MET A 69 27.67 0.27 -0.48
N GLY A 70 27.36 1.46 -0.96
CA GLY A 70 27.98 2.07 -2.13
C GLY A 70 29.44 2.43 -1.89
N ARG A 71 29.79 2.97 -0.71
CA ARG A 71 31.19 3.23 -0.34
C ARG A 71 31.99 1.95 -0.16
N LEU A 72 31.39 0.89 0.38
CA LEU A 72 32.04 -0.42 0.46
C LEU A 72 32.35 -1.00 -0.93
N THR A 73 31.55 -0.67 -1.95
CA THR A 73 31.70 -1.24 -3.30
C THR A 73 32.53 -0.35 -4.25
N TYR A 74 32.35 0.97 -4.19
CA TYR A 74 32.94 1.93 -5.15
C TYR A 74 33.80 3.02 -4.47
N GLY A 75 33.97 2.99 -3.14
CA GLY A 75 34.74 3.99 -2.39
C GLY A 75 34.20 5.41 -2.56
N ASP A 76 35.12 6.36 -2.75
CA ASP A 76 34.80 7.79 -2.91
C ASP A 76 34.11 8.12 -4.24
N ALA A 77 34.07 7.17 -5.18
CA ALA A 77 33.36 7.34 -6.43
C ALA A 77 31.83 7.24 -6.26
N PHE A 78 31.35 6.77 -5.10
CA PHE A 78 29.93 6.73 -4.78
C PHE A 78 29.45 8.09 -4.26
N PRO A 79 28.27 8.59 -4.67
CA PRO A 79 27.78 9.90 -4.26
C PRO A 79 27.55 9.97 -2.74
N ALA A 80 27.86 11.13 -2.16
CA ALA A 80 27.52 11.42 -0.76
C ALA A 80 26.00 11.45 -0.56
N GLY A 81 25.55 11.20 0.67
CA GLY A 81 24.12 11.15 1.00
C GLY A 81 23.35 12.42 0.63
N GLN A 82 23.93 13.60 0.88
CA GLN A 82 23.31 14.88 0.49
C GLN A 82 23.09 14.98 -1.03
N THR A 83 24.05 14.50 -1.82
CA THR A 83 23.95 14.47 -3.28
C THR A 83 22.82 13.54 -3.72
N ILE A 84 22.65 12.40 -3.05
CA ILE A 84 21.53 11.49 -3.33
C ILE A 84 20.20 12.17 -3.01
N TYR A 85 20.05 12.78 -1.83
CA TYR A 85 18.81 13.48 -1.47
C TYR A 85 18.46 14.60 -2.46
N ASN A 86 19.44 15.39 -2.89
CA ASN A 86 19.19 16.55 -3.73
C ASN A 86 18.96 16.18 -5.20
N HIS A 87 19.71 15.21 -5.73
CA HIS A 87 19.76 14.97 -7.18
C HIS A 87 19.26 13.59 -7.60
N TYR A 88 19.33 12.59 -6.70
CA TYR A 88 19.06 11.19 -7.04
C TYR A 88 17.96 10.54 -6.20
N ALA A 89 17.17 11.32 -5.46
CA ALA A 89 16.14 10.81 -4.57
C ALA A 89 15.09 9.94 -5.29
N ALA A 90 14.76 10.27 -6.54
CA ALA A 90 13.81 9.49 -7.35
C ALA A 90 14.24 8.03 -7.49
N TRP A 91 15.52 7.77 -7.81
CA TRP A 91 16.04 6.40 -7.94
C TRP A 91 16.11 5.68 -6.59
N ALA A 92 16.52 6.37 -5.52
CA ALA A 92 16.50 5.79 -4.18
C ALA A 92 15.06 5.40 -3.75
N ASN A 93 14.07 6.23 -4.06
CA ASN A 93 12.66 5.96 -3.76
C ASN A 93 12.12 4.74 -4.52
N VAL A 94 12.53 4.52 -5.78
CA VAL A 94 12.16 3.31 -6.55
C VAL A 94 12.60 2.05 -5.81
N TRP A 95 13.85 2.02 -5.32
CA TRP A 95 14.38 0.87 -4.59
C TRP A 95 13.73 0.70 -3.22
N MET A 96 13.41 1.79 -2.51
CA MET A 96 12.67 1.70 -1.26
C MET A 96 11.26 1.13 -1.47
N SER A 97 10.56 1.55 -2.53
CA SER A 97 9.26 0.96 -2.89
C SER A 97 9.40 -0.53 -3.21
N ALA A 98 10.42 -0.91 -3.97
CA ALA A 98 10.68 -2.30 -4.33
C ALA A 98 10.99 -3.17 -3.10
N TYR A 99 11.66 -2.62 -2.07
CA TYR A 99 11.80 -3.30 -0.79
C TYR A 99 10.45 -3.57 -0.13
N ASP A 100 9.60 -2.55 -0.06
CA ASP A 100 8.28 -2.66 0.56
C ASP A 100 7.39 -3.67 -0.19
N ASP A 101 7.48 -3.71 -1.52
CA ASP A 101 6.82 -4.72 -2.37
C ASP A 101 7.37 -6.13 -2.13
N LEU A 102 8.70 -6.28 -2.06
CA LEU A 102 9.35 -7.56 -1.80
C LEU A 102 8.98 -8.12 -0.43
N VAL A 103 9.00 -7.29 0.62
CA VAL A 103 8.56 -7.66 1.97
C VAL A 103 7.08 -8.03 1.97
N SER A 104 6.24 -7.30 1.24
CA SER A 104 4.81 -7.63 1.11
C SER A 104 4.57 -8.98 0.43
N VAL A 105 5.35 -9.33 -0.60
CA VAL A 105 5.27 -10.63 -1.28
C VAL A 105 5.74 -11.77 -0.37
N GLN A 106 6.75 -11.52 0.45
CA GLN A 106 7.30 -12.50 1.39
C GLN A 106 6.46 -12.63 2.66
N ALA A 107 5.64 -11.62 2.98
CA ALA A 107 4.75 -11.67 4.12
C ALA A 107 3.80 -12.86 3.97
N PRO A 108 3.56 -13.63 5.05
CA PRO A 108 2.54 -14.67 5.02
C PRO A 108 1.22 -14.02 4.61
N LYS A 109 0.57 -14.56 3.56
CA LYS A 109 -0.77 -14.12 3.18
C LYS A 109 -1.64 -14.20 4.43
N THR A 110 -2.21 -13.07 4.82
CA THR A 110 -3.15 -13.06 5.93
C THR A 110 -4.31 -13.92 5.47
N ARG A 111 -4.49 -15.09 6.09
CA ARG A 111 -5.75 -15.83 5.94
C ARG A 111 -6.80 -14.89 6.50
N VAL A 112 -7.62 -14.34 5.62
CA VAL A 112 -8.89 -13.73 6.03
C VAL A 112 -9.63 -14.91 6.63
N VAL A 113 -9.62 -15.00 7.96
CA VAL A 113 -10.41 -16.01 8.65
C VAL A 113 -11.83 -15.52 8.47
N GLU A 114 -12.55 -16.16 7.54
CA GLU A 114 -13.94 -15.82 7.32
C GLU A 114 -14.70 -16.06 8.62
N ARG A 115 -15.74 -15.24 8.87
CA ARG A 115 -16.49 -15.29 10.13
C ARG A 115 -17.04 -16.69 10.43
N HIS A 116 -17.38 -17.46 9.39
CA HIS A 116 -17.82 -18.84 9.53
C HIS A 116 -16.73 -19.78 10.07
N GLU A 117 -15.45 -19.56 9.72
CA GLU A 117 -14.32 -20.32 10.24
C GLU A 117 -14.05 -20.01 11.73
N LEU A 118 -14.33 -18.77 12.19
CA LEU A 118 -14.28 -18.42 13.62
C LEU A 118 -15.46 -18.99 14.42
N GLU A 119 -16.60 -19.18 13.76
CA GLU A 119 -17.81 -19.76 14.34
C GLU A 119 -17.74 -21.30 14.38
N GLU A 120 -17.01 -21.95 13.46
CA GLU A 120 -16.68 -23.39 13.48
C GLU A 120 -15.79 -23.82 14.66
N PHE A 121 -15.04 -22.89 15.28
CA PHE A 121 -14.23 -23.16 16.48
C PHE A 121 -15.08 -23.34 17.77
N ARG A 122 -16.33 -23.82 17.68
CA ARG A 122 -17.19 -24.06 18.85
C ARG A 122 -17.71 -25.49 18.93
N GLU A 123 -17.60 -26.02 20.15
CA GLU A 123 -18.16 -27.28 20.66
C GLU A 123 -17.64 -28.58 20.01
N GLY A 124 -16.31 -28.79 20.07
CA GLY A 124 -15.74 -30.11 19.77
C GLY A 124 -14.22 -30.15 19.85
N ASP A 125 -13.56 -29.04 19.55
CA ASP A 125 -12.11 -28.97 19.62
C ASP A 125 -11.61 -28.78 21.05
N ARG A 126 -10.67 -29.64 21.44
CA ARG A 126 -9.95 -29.62 22.72
C ARG A 126 -9.04 -28.40 22.82
N LEU A 127 -9.61 -27.21 22.79
CA LEU A 127 -8.91 -25.99 23.12
C LEU A 127 -8.66 -25.98 24.63
N ASP A 128 -7.45 -25.60 25.03
CA ASP A 128 -7.18 -25.37 26.44
C ASP A 128 -8.06 -24.22 26.96
N VAL A 129 -8.35 -24.25 28.26
CA VAL A 129 -9.27 -23.29 28.89
C VAL A 129 -8.81 -21.83 28.65
N GLY A 130 -7.49 -21.60 28.63
CA GLY A 130 -6.92 -20.28 28.39
C GLY A 130 -7.08 -19.77 26.96
N THR A 131 -6.97 -20.62 25.94
CA THR A 131 -7.19 -20.23 24.54
C THR A 131 -8.67 -20.04 24.26
N ALA A 132 -9.54 -20.85 24.86
CA ALA A 132 -10.99 -20.69 24.76
C ALA A 132 -11.46 -19.34 25.35
N GLU A 133 -10.94 -18.94 26.51
CA GLU A 133 -11.24 -17.62 27.10
C GLU A 133 -10.74 -16.47 26.22
N ARG A 134 -9.52 -16.57 25.66
CA ARG A 134 -8.97 -15.55 24.76
C ARG A 134 -9.78 -15.41 23.48
N LEU A 135 -10.22 -16.52 22.89
CA LEU A 135 -11.08 -16.53 21.71
C LEU A 135 -12.45 -15.92 22.03
N ASN A 136 -13.04 -16.25 23.18
CA ASN A 136 -14.29 -15.64 23.62
C ASN A 136 -14.16 -14.13 23.84
N LEU A 137 -13.04 -13.65 24.40
CA LEU A 137 -12.76 -12.23 24.55
C LEU A 137 -12.59 -11.53 23.19
N MET A 138 -11.87 -12.15 22.24
CA MET A 138 -11.74 -11.63 20.88
C MET A 138 -13.09 -11.54 20.18
N ASN A 139 -13.90 -12.61 20.24
CA ASN A 139 -15.24 -12.64 19.65
C ASN A 139 -16.16 -11.59 20.27
N ARG A 140 -16.06 -11.34 21.58
CA ARG A 140 -16.81 -10.26 22.24
C ARG A 140 -16.40 -8.89 21.70
N ARG A 141 -15.09 -8.61 21.63
CA ARG A 141 -14.57 -7.34 21.08
C ARG A 141 -14.99 -7.12 19.63
N ILE A 142 -14.95 -8.15 18.79
CA ILE A 142 -15.40 -8.08 17.40
C ILE A 142 -16.89 -7.71 17.33
N ARG A 143 -17.74 -8.34 18.17
CA ARG A 143 -19.18 -8.03 18.22
C ARG A 143 -19.45 -6.61 18.71
N ASP A 144 -18.75 -6.17 19.74
CA ASP A 144 -18.89 -4.83 20.31
C ASP A 144 -18.48 -3.77 19.27
N GLN A 145 -17.35 -3.97 18.58
CA GLN A 145 -16.91 -3.11 17.48
C GLN A 145 -17.92 -3.09 16.31
N ALA A 146 -18.46 -4.24 15.92
CA ALA A 146 -19.48 -4.29 14.87
C ALA A 146 -20.80 -3.60 15.28
N ALA A 147 -21.16 -3.62 16.56
CA ALA A 147 -22.31 -2.89 17.08
C ALA A 147 -22.06 -1.37 17.11
N GLU A 148 -20.86 -0.96 17.52
CA GLU A 148 -20.43 0.44 17.49
C GLU A 148 -20.42 0.98 16.06
N ILE A 149 -19.85 0.24 15.10
CA ILE A 149 -19.84 0.64 13.68
C ILE A 149 -21.27 0.77 13.14
N ARG A 150 -22.18 -0.15 13.48
CA ARG A 150 -23.60 -0.02 13.08
C ARG A 150 -24.25 1.23 13.67
N THR A 151 -23.94 1.55 14.92
CA THR A 151 -24.44 2.75 15.61
C THR A 151 -23.86 4.03 14.98
N LEU A 152 -22.57 4.03 14.64
CA LEU A 152 -21.95 5.15 13.93
C LEU A 152 -22.53 5.30 12.51
N ARG A 153 -22.79 4.20 11.81
CA ARG A 153 -23.46 4.23 10.50
C ARG A 153 -24.87 4.81 10.60
N SER A 154 -25.66 4.39 11.59
CA SER A 154 -27.01 4.93 11.79
C SER A 154 -27.00 6.40 12.20
N PHE A 155 -26.03 6.80 13.03
CA PHE A 155 -25.81 8.19 13.40
C PHE A 155 -25.42 9.04 12.19
N ILE A 156 -24.48 8.56 11.36
CA ILE A 156 -24.04 9.22 10.14
C ILE A 156 -25.19 9.34 9.15
N SER A 157 -25.95 8.26 8.92
CA SER A 157 -27.10 8.29 8.00
C SER A 157 -28.23 9.20 8.47
N SER A 158 -28.33 9.44 9.79
CA SER A 158 -29.36 10.31 10.36
C SER A 158 -28.94 11.79 10.42
N ASN A 159 -27.63 12.09 10.48
CA ASN A 159 -27.13 13.46 10.66
C ASN A 159 -26.46 14.05 9.41
N ILE A 160 -26.01 13.22 8.47
CA ILE A 160 -25.52 13.67 7.17
C ILE A 160 -26.66 13.46 6.17
N PRO A 161 -27.23 14.53 5.58
CA PRO A 161 -28.19 14.37 4.50
C PRO A 161 -27.46 13.71 3.34
N ALA A 162 -27.68 12.40 3.15
CA ALA A 162 -27.31 11.75 1.92
C ALA A 162 -28.18 12.39 0.81
N PRO A 163 -27.60 12.95 -0.26
CA PRO A 163 -28.40 13.46 -1.37
C PRO A 163 -29.27 12.29 -1.88
N ASP A 164 -30.59 12.47 -1.94
CA ASP A 164 -31.59 11.44 -2.25
C ASP A 164 -31.07 10.43 -3.28
N ILE A 165 -30.57 9.29 -2.80
CA ILE A 165 -30.22 8.16 -3.66
C ILE A 165 -31.51 7.36 -3.77
N ASP A 166 -32.38 7.76 -4.70
CA ASP A 166 -33.50 6.92 -5.10
C ASP A 166 -32.93 5.56 -5.56
N PRO A 167 -33.36 4.42 -5.00
CA PRO A 167 -32.86 3.10 -5.37
C PRO A 167 -33.06 2.77 -6.86
N LYS A 168 -33.90 3.52 -7.59
CA LYS A 168 -34.08 3.39 -9.04
C LYS A 168 -33.12 4.24 -9.88
N THR A 169 -32.40 5.19 -9.27
CA THR A 169 -31.47 6.07 -9.98
C THR A 169 -30.27 6.42 -9.08
N PRO A 170 -29.28 5.53 -8.96
CA PRO A 170 -28.09 5.83 -8.17
C PRO A 170 -27.27 6.92 -8.89
N GLY A 171 -27.22 8.12 -8.28
CA GLY A 171 -26.20 9.13 -8.58
C GLY A 171 -26.48 10.14 -9.69
N THR A 172 -27.67 10.18 -10.30
CA THR A 172 -27.96 11.14 -11.40
C THR A 172 -28.00 12.61 -10.96
N ALA A 173 -28.45 12.90 -9.74
CA ALA A 173 -28.42 14.26 -9.18
C ALA A 173 -26.98 14.76 -8.90
N LEU A 174 -26.07 13.84 -8.63
CA LEU A 174 -24.63 14.05 -8.42
C LEU A 174 -23.90 14.27 -9.75
N LEU A 175 -24.31 13.56 -10.81
CA LEU A 175 -23.84 13.68 -12.18
C LEU A 175 -24.30 14.97 -12.89
N ALA A 176 -25.35 15.61 -12.38
CA ALA A 176 -25.91 16.85 -12.94
C ALA A 176 -25.21 18.13 -12.43
N GLN A 177 -24.27 18.03 -11.47
CA GLN A 177 -23.52 19.18 -10.99
C GLN A 177 -22.29 19.44 -11.89
N PRO A 178 -22.23 20.57 -12.62
CA PRO A 178 -21.18 20.84 -13.62
C PRO A 178 -19.77 21.07 -13.01
N ASP A 179 -19.68 21.33 -11.70
CA ASP A 179 -18.43 21.69 -11.01
C ASP A 179 -17.80 20.54 -10.21
N LEU A 180 -18.24 19.30 -10.47
CA LEU A 180 -17.80 18.12 -9.74
C LEU A 180 -16.78 17.33 -10.56
N ASP A 181 -15.55 17.23 -10.06
CA ASP A 181 -14.47 16.42 -10.64
C ASP A 181 -14.71 14.92 -10.35
N LEU A 182 -15.70 14.36 -11.05
CA LEU A 182 -16.11 12.96 -10.93
C LEU A 182 -15.04 11.99 -11.45
N ASP A 183 -14.18 12.46 -12.36
CA ASP A 183 -13.06 11.67 -12.88
C ASP A 183 -12.04 11.40 -11.78
N ALA A 184 -11.74 12.38 -10.92
CA ALA A 184 -10.88 12.16 -9.76
C ALA A 184 -11.46 11.13 -8.77
N LEU A 185 -12.79 11.15 -8.54
CA LEU A 185 -13.46 10.18 -7.67
C LEU A 185 -13.45 8.77 -8.30
N ARG A 186 -13.72 8.66 -9.59
CA ARG A 186 -13.69 7.37 -10.33
C ARG A 186 -12.28 6.78 -10.36
N GLN A 187 -11.26 7.58 -10.65
CA GLN A 187 -9.87 7.13 -10.64
C GLN A 187 -9.44 6.68 -9.24
N TRP A 188 -9.89 7.37 -8.19
CA TRP A 188 -9.59 6.95 -6.82
C TRP A 188 -10.30 5.64 -6.45
N LEU A 189 -11.60 5.48 -6.79
CA LEU A 189 -12.32 4.22 -6.55
C LEU A 189 -11.69 3.05 -7.32
N ALA A 190 -11.33 3.25 -8.58
CA ALA A 190 -10.61 2.24 -9.36
C ALA A 190 -9.25 1.89 -8.73
N ALA A 191 -8.54 2.86 -8.18
CA ALA A 191 -7.28 2.64 -7.48
C ALA A 191 -7.45 1.91 -6.13
N VAL A 192 -8.61 2.06 -5.47
CA VAL A 192 -8.98 1.28 -4.29
C VAL A 192 -9.29 -0.18 -4.68
N ASP A 193 -10.09 -0.40 -5.73
CA ASP A 193 -10.48 -1.75 -6.19
C ASP A 193 -9.30 -2.54 -6.77
N ASP A 194 -8.39 -1.89 -7.48
CA ASP A 194 -7.16 -2.50 -8.02
C ASP A 194 -6.14 -2.84 -6.92
N GLY A 195 -6.41 -2.48 -5.66
CA GLY A 195 -5.52 -2.73 -4.53
C GLY A 195 -4.22 -1.90 -4.54
N SER A 196 -4.06 -1.01 -5.54
CA SER A 196 -2.89 -0.15 -5.73
C SER A 196 -2.63 0.78 -4.54
N LEU A 197 -3.70 1.17 -3.83
CA LEU A 197 -3.63 2.02 -2.64
C LEU A 197 -3.39 1.26 -1.34
N ARG A 198 -3.21 -0.07 -1.39
CA ARG A 198 -3.00 -0.93 -0.22
C ARG A 198 -4.12 -0.76 0.83
N PHE A 199 -5.33 -0.46 0.38
CA PHE A 199 -6.55 -0.48 1.19
C PHE A 199 -7.31 -1.78 0.97
N THR A 200 -7.97 -2.27 2.01
CA THR A 200 -8.90 -3.39 1.94
C THR A 200 -10.29 -2.87 2.25
N VAL A 201 -11.24 -3.09 1.34
CA VAL A 201 -12.65 -2.77 1.56
C VAL A 201 -13.32 -4.04 2.09
N ASP A 202 -13.85 -3.97 3.30
CA ASP A 202 -14.65 -5.02 3.91
C ASP A 202 -16.05 -4.50 4.29
N ASP A 203 -16.90 -5.38 4.78
CA ASP A 203 -18.26 -5.03 5.22
C ASP A 203 -18.27 -3.98 6.36
N LEU A 204 -17.15 -3.74 7.03
CA LEU A 204 -16.97 -2.78 8.13
C LEU A 204 -16.49 -1.41 7.62
N GLY A 205 -15.73 -1.36 6.52
CA GLY A 205 -15.34 -0.14 5.83
C GLY A 205 -14.05 -0.29 5.03
N VAL A 206 -13.34 0.83 4.85
CA VAL A 206 -12.02 0.86 4.19
C VAL A 206 -10.95 0.79 5.27
N SER A 207 -10.18 -0.30 5.29
CA SER A 207 -9.08 -0.52 6.23
C SER A 207 -7.71 -0.38 5.54
N VAL A 208 -6.72 0.09 6.29
CA VAL A 208 -5.34 0.26 5.81
C VAL A 208 -4.58 -1.04 6.04
N THR A 209 -4.02 -1.63 4.99
CA THR A 209 -3.23 -2.85 5.14
C THR A 209 -1.89 -2.55 5.82
N ARG A 210 -1.33 -3.54 6.54
CA ARG A 210 -0.05 -3.40 7.29
C ARG A 210 1.16 -3.05 6.42
N GLY A 211 1.05 -3.17 5.09
CA GLY A 211 2.09 -2.78 4.14
C GLY A 211 2.04 -1.30 3.75
N ALA A 212 1.01 -0.55 4.15
CA ALA A 212 0.96 0.87 3.84
C ALA A 212 2.10 1.62 4.55
N GLY A 213 2.90 2.39 3.81
CA GLY A 213 3.99 3.20 4.38
C GLY A 213 3.48 4.18 5.45
N PRO A 214 4.35 4.77 6.29
CA PRO A 214 3.99 5.48 7.53
C PRO A 214 3.06 6.72 7.40
N THR A 215 2.56 7.05 6.22
CA THR A 215 1.53 8.09 5.98
C THR A 215 0.76 7.75 4.70
N PRO A 216 -0.11 6.72 4.70
CA PRO A 216 -0.89 6.43 3.52
C PRO A 216 -1.90 7.56 3.34
N ARG A 217 -1.83 8.23 2.19
CA ARG A 217 -2.83 9.24 1.84
C ARG A 217 -4.13 8.51 1.52
N ILE A 218 -4.99 8.39 2.53
CA ILE A 218 -6.28 7.67 2.46
C ILE A 218 -7.11 8.18 1.29
N MET A 219 -7.11 9.49 1.09
CA MET A 219 -7.88 10.12 0.03
C MET A 219 -7.15 11.37 -0.50
N PRO A 220 -7.04 11.55 -1.83
CA PRO A 220 -6.57 12.80 -2.42
C PRO A 220 -7.47 13.97 -2.02
N ILE A 221 -6.90 15.16 -1.81
CA ILE A 221 -7.66 16.34 -1.38
C ILE A 221 -8.73 16.75 -2.39
N ARG A 222 -8.52 16.45 -3.68
CA ARG A 222 -9.49 16.67 -4.75
C ARG A 222 -10.74 15.81 -4.57
N VAL A 223 -10.56 14.54 -4.24
CA VAL A 223 -11.67 13.61 -3.96
C VAL A 223 -12.41 14.01 -2.68
N LEU A 224 -11.68 14.43 -1.65
CA LEU A 224 -12.29 14.95 -0.42
C LEU A 224 -13.12 16.22 -0.68
N ALA A 225 -12.64 17.12 -1.53
CA ALA A 225 -13.36 18.33 -1.91
C ALA A 225 -14.65 18.02 -2.68
N VAL A 226 -14.60 17.03 -3.58
CA VAL A 226 -15.77 16.49 -4.28
C VAL A 226 -16.79 15.93 -3.28
N LEU A 227 -16.37 15.07 -2.35
CA LEU A 227 -17.26 14.50 -1.33
C LEU A 227 -17.84 15.55 -0.37
N ARG A 228 -17.08 16.59 -0.01
CA ARG A 228 -17.58 17.71 0.81
C ARG A 228 -18.67 18.52 0.11
N LYS A 229 -18.48 18.83 -1.18
CA LYS A 229 -19.51 19.51 -1.99
C LYS A 229 -20.79 18.68 -2.08
N VAL A 230 -20.64 17.36 -2.20
CA VAL A 230 -21.76 16.40 -2.31
C VAL A 230 -22.52 16.24 -1.00
N ALA A 231 -21.81 16.22 0.13
CA ALA A 231 -22.40 16.11 1.46
C ALA A 231 -23.05 17.42 1.98
N GLY A 232 -23.13 18.47 1.15
CA GLY A 232 -23.71 19.76 1.52
C GLY A 232 -22.86 20.58 2.50
N GLY A 233 -21.59 20.22 2.72
CA GLY A 233 -20.69 20.95 3.59
C GLY A 233 -20.17 22.22 2.92
N ARG A 234 -20.52 23.39 3.48
CA ARG A 234 -19.82 24.65 3.19
C ARG A 234 -18.36 24.61 3.64
#